data_AF-A0A7S2HXN8-F1
#
_entry.id   AF-A0A7S2HXN8-F1
#
_cell.length_a   1.000
_cell.length_b   1.000
_cell.length_c   1.000
_cell.angle_alpha   90.00
_cell.angle_beta   90.00
_cell.angle_gamma   90.00
#
_symmetry.space_group_name_H-M   'P 1'
#
loop_
_entity.id
_entity.type
_entity.pdbx_description
1 polymer ?
#
loop_
_entity_poly.entity_id
_entity_poly.type
_entity_poly.pdbx_seq_one_letter_code
_entity_poly.pdbx_strand_id
1 'polypeptide(L)'
;DEAALMRLGGEEARRAVQQFRSDFVTEDDFRWLREVGRVNAVRLPLGYWCLDRHAGGTCFASTQAFVDQAMDWAEQYGLGVLIDLHAAAGSQNGQHHSGSSGESRWLTEVNRTLNLEVLQAWAKRWGRRKAFLGLGLGNEVAAPSEDDDDAGGGSPP
;
A
#
# COMPACT_ATOMS: atom_id res chain seq x y z
N ASP A 1 2.06 11.75 -9.91
CA ASP A 1 1.92 10.67 -8.93
C ASP A 1 3.19 10.58 -8.08
N GLU A 2 3.24 9.70 -7.08
CA GLU A 2 4.43 9.54 -6.23
C GLU A 2 5.64 9.05 -7.05
N ALA A 3 5.45 8.17 -8.03
CA ALA A 3 6.54 7.68 -8.86
C ALA A 3 7.26 8.81 -9.61
N ALA A 4 6.51 9.73 -10.24
CA ALA A 4 7.10 10.88 -10.94
C ALA A 4 7.84 11.81 -9.98
N LEU A 5 7.26 12.11 -8.81
CA LEU A 5 7.90 12.93 -7.77
C LEU A 5 9.25 12.31 -7.36
N MET A 6 9.26 11.02 -7.06
CA MET A 6 10.46 10.32 -6.55
C MET A 6 11.54 10.17 -7.63
N ARG A 7 11.16 9.99 -8.90
CA ARG A 7 12.12 9.88 -10.02
C ARG A 7 12.72 11.23 -10.39
N LEU A 8 11.91 12.29 -10.47
CA LEU A 8 12.35 13.61 -10.92
C LEU A 8 13.05 14.41 -9.82
N GLY A 9 12.57 14.32 -8.57
CA GLY A 9 13.10 15.08 -7.45
C GLY A 9 14.25 14.42 -6.69
N GLY A 10 14.61 13.17 -7.02
CA GLY A 10 15.78 12.49 -6.45
C GLY A 10 15.82 12.48 -4.92
N GLU A 11 17.00 12.77 -4.35
CA GLU A 11 17.21 12.77 -2.89
C GLU A 11 16.43 13.85 -2.13
N GLU A 12 16.11 14.97 -2.78
CA GLU A 12 15.30 16.03 -2.16
C GLU A 12 13.85 15.57 -2.00
N ALA A 13 13.27 14.98 -3.05
CA ALA A 13 11.94 14.38 -2.96
C ALA A 13 11.90 13.26 -1.91
N ARG A 14 12.92 12.39 -1.85
CA ARG A 14 13.00 11.34 -0.82
C ARG A 14 12.97 11.92 0.59
N ARG A 15 13.75 12.96 0.86
CA ARG A 15 13.77 13.64 2.16
C ARG A 15 12.43 14.30 2.47
N ALA A 16 11.85 15.00 1.51
CA ALA A 16 10.54 15.65 1.67
C ALA A 16 9.43 14.64 1.96
N VAL A 17 9.40 13.50 1.26
CA VAL A 17 8.42 12.43 1.48
C VAL A 17 8.60 11.77 2.84
N GLN A 18 9.85 11.54 3.27
CA GLN A 18 10.12 11.00 4.61
C GLN A 18 9.66 11.97 5.71
N GLN A 19 9.98 13.26 5.59
CA GLN A 19 9.53 14.29 6.52
C GLN A 19 8.00 14.41 6.54
N PHE A 20 7.36 14.40 5.37
CA PHE A 20 5.91 14.41 5.29
C PHE A 20 5.31 13.22 6.05
N ARG A 21 5.84 12.01 5.85
CA ARG A 21 5.34 10.80 6.52
C ARG A 21 5.56 10.80 8.03
N SER A 22 6.60 11.46 8.54
CA SER A 22 6.82 11.59 9.99
C SER A 22 5.87 12.56 10.67
N ASP A 23 5.35 13.54 9.94
CA ASP A 23 4.62 14.66 10.52
C ASP A 23 3.12 14.64 10.18
N PHE A 24 2.73 14.00 9.08
CA PHE A 24 1.36 14.08 8.57
C PHE A 24 0.35 13.30 9.42
N VAL A 25 0.76 12.15 9.96
CA VAL A 25 -0.04 11.36 10.90
C VAL A 25 0.83 10.99 12.09
N THR A 26 0.34 11.33 13.27
CA THR A 26 1.03 11.21 14.56
C THR A 26 0.20 10.42 15.56
N GLU A 27 0.77 10.18 16.74
CA GLU A 27 0.04 9.53 17.84
C GLU A 27 -1.20 10.33 18.27
N ASP A 28 -1.09 11.66 18.26
CA ASP A 28 -2.17 12.54 18.68
C ASP A 28 -3.40 12.40 17.77
N ASP A 29 -3.19 12.08 16.49
CA ASP A 29 -4.29 11.77 15.55
C ASP A 29 -5.03 10.49 15.95
N PHE A 30 -4.31 9.42 16.34
CA PHE A 30 -4.92 8.17 16.81
C PHE A 30 -5.67 8.36 18.14
N ARG A 31 -5.09 9.13 19.07
CA ARG A 31 -5.74 9.51 20.32
C ARG A 31 -7.03 10.29 20.03
N TRP A 32 -6.94 11.30 19.18
CA TRP A 32 -8.06 12.14 18.81
C TRP A 32 -9.18 11.34 18.14
N LEU A 33 -8.84 10.46 17.18
CA LEU A 33 -9.80 9.59 16.49
C LEU A 33 -10.61 8.77 17.49
N ARG A 34 -9.95 8.23 18.52
CA ARG A 34 -10.61 7.42 19.54
C ARG A 34 -11.45 8.25 20.51
N GLU A 35 -10.86 9.31 21.07
CA GLU A 35 -11.43 10.07 22.20
C GLU A 35 -12.48 11.08 21.75
N VAL A 36 -12.21 11.78 20.64
CA VAL A 36 -13.06 12.84 20.10
C VAL A 36 -13.87 12.33 18.92
N GLY A 37 -13.21 11.74 17.93
CA GLY A 37 -13.85 11.22 16.72
C GLY A 37 -14.78 10.03 16.98
N ARG A 38 -14.60 9.35 18.12
CA ARG A 38 -15.36 8.16 18.53
C ARG A 38 -15.40 7.06 17.47
N VAL A 39 -14.36 6.94 16.66
CA VAL A 39 -14.21 5.83 15.71
C VAL A 39 -13.58 4.62 16.41
N ASN A 40 -13.77 3.44 15.83
CA ASN A 40 -13.25 2.17 16.33
C ASN A 40 -12.25 1.51 15.37
N ALA A 41 -12.08 2.07 14.17
CA ALA A 41 -11.19 1.53 13.17
C ALA A 41 -10.67 2.61 12.21
N VAL A 42 -9.51 2.34 11.63
CA VAL A 42 -8.91 3.11 10.54
C VAL A 42 -8.64 2.19 9.35
N ARG A 43 -8.74 2.74 8.14
CA ARG A 43 -8.27 2.09 6.92
C ARG A 43 -6.94 2.71 6.53
N LEU A 44 -5.91 1.87 6.32
CA LEU A 44 -4.55 2.30 6.02
C LEU A 44 -4.17 1.93 4.58
N PRO A 45 -4.21 2.90 3.63
CA PRO A 45 -3.85 2.68 2.24
C PRO A 45 -2.33 2.53 2.07
N LEU A 46 -1.88 1.42 1.48
CA LEU A 46 -0.46 1.12 1.29
C LEU A 46 -0.14 0.75 -0.16
N GLY A 47 1.02 1.18 -0.63
CA GLY A 47 1.59 0.68 -1.89
C GLY A 47 2.39 -0.60 -1.70
N TYR A 48 2.56 -1.37 -2.78
CA TYR A 48 3.26 -2.66 -2.76
C TYR A 48 4.71 -2.55 -2.24
N TRP A 49 5.32 -1.37 -2.37
CA TRP A 49 6.64 -1.00 -1.86
C TRP A 49 6.69 -0.80 -0.33
N CYS A 50 5.61 -1.10 0.40
CA CYS A 50 5.52 -0.79 1.84
C CYS A 50 6.64 -1.43 2.67
N LEU A 51 7.00 -2.69 2.42
CA LEU A 51 8.10 -3.35 3.13
C LEU A 51 9.44 -3.01 2.49
N ASP A 52 10.50 -2.93 3.30
CA ASP A 52 11.85 -2.56 2.82
C ASP A 52 12.31 -3.45 1.66
N ARG A 53 12.02 -4.75 1.75
CA ARG A 53 12.33 -5.76 0.73
C ARG A 53 11.63 -5.55 -0.61
N HIS A 54 10.47 -4.88 -0.64
CA HIS A 54 9.72 -4.58 -1.86
C HIS A 54 9.99 -3.16 -2.37
N ALA A 55 10.44 -2.25 -1.49
CA ALA A 55 10.94 -0.94 -1.91
C ALA A 55 12.28 -1.04 -2.64
N GLY A 56 13.13 -2.00 -2.24
CA GLY A 56 14.42 -2.27 -2.88
C GLY A 56 14.30 -2.46 -4.39
N GLY A 57 15.01 -1.66 -5.18
CA GLY A 57 14.95 -1.70 -6.64
C GLY A 57 13.82 -0.86 -7.27
N THR A 58 13.01 -0.17 -6.46
CA THR A 58 11.99 0.79 -6.94
C THR A 58 12.45 2.23 -6.72
N CYS A 59 11.69 3.21 -7.24
CA CYS A 59 11.91 4.62 -6.91
C CYS A 59 11.34 5.01 -5.54
N PHE A 60 10.48 4.18 -4.95
CA PHE A 60 9.71 4.51 -3.76
C PHE A 60 10.52 4.32 -2.47
N ALA A 61 10.17 5.10 -1.45
CA ALA A 61 10.65 4.89 -0.10
C ALA A 61 9.70 3.95 0.66
N SER A 62 10.29 2.98 1.37
CA SER A 62 9.55 2.08 2.26
C SER A 62 8.71 2.86 3.27
N THR A 63 7.54 2.31 3.61
CA THR A 63 6.64 2.84 4.66
C THR A 63 6.59 1.94 5.89
N GLN A 64 7.36 0.86 5.92
CA GLN A 64 7.27 -0.21 6.92
C GLN A 64 7.28 0.32 8.36
N ALA A 65 8.24 1.18 8.70
CA ALA A 65 8.38 1.73 10.05
C ALA A 65 7.15 2.54 10.48
N PHE A 66 6.58 3.35 9.57
CA PHE A 66 5.38 4.13 9.85
C PHE A 66 4.15 3.25 10.03
N VAL A 67 4.04 2.16 9.27
CA VAL A 67 2.94 1.19 9.44
C VAL A 67 3.05 0.46 10.77
N ASP A 68 4.25 0.04 11.16
CA ASP A 68 4.46 -0.60 12.45
C ASP A 68 4.08 0.34 13.61
N GLN A 69 4.47 1.62 13.51
CA GLN A 69 4.12 2.66 14.48
C GLN A 69 2.60 2.94 14.52
N ALA A 70 1.94 3.00 13.36
CA ALA A 70 0.49 3.15 13.28
C ALA A 70 -0.25 1.96 13.92
N MET A 71 0.27 0.74 13.76
CA MET A 71 -0.27 -0.45 14.42
C MET A 71 -0.08 -0.40 15.94
N ASP A 72 1.06 0.14 16.42
CA ASP A 72 1.31 0.31 17.85
C ASP A 72 0.32 1.30 18.47
N TRP A 73 0.12 2.46 17.83
CA TRP A 73 -0.88 3.44 18.26
C TRP A 73 -2.30 2.89 18.21
N ALA A 74 -2.65 2.16 17.16
CA ALA A 74 -3.96 1.54 17.05
C ALA A 74 -4.22 0.57 18.22
N GLU A 75 -3.25 -0.26 18.59
CA GLU A 75 -3.36 -1.14 19.74
C GLU A 75 -3.49 -0.37 21.06
N GLN A 76 -2.71 0.69 21.24
CA GLN A 76 -2.74 1.53 22.44
C GLN A 76 -4.10 2.20 22.65
N TYR A 77 -4.73 2.71 21.59
CA TYR A 77 -6.01 3.41 21.67
C TYR A 77 -7.22 2.51 21.39
N GLY A 78 -7.02 1.20 21.20
CA GLY A 78 -8.10 0.24 20.96
C GLY A 78 -8.82 0.45 19.63
N LEU A 79 -8.07 0.86 18.60
CA LEU A 79 -8.54 0.99 17.22
C LEU A 79 -8.16 -0.25 16.42
N GLY A 80 -9.05 -0.69 15.55
CA GLY A 80 -8.74 -1.67 14.52
C GLY A 80 -8.12 -1.03 13.27
N VAL A 81 -7.33 -1.78 12.52
CA VAL A 81 -6.66 -1.36 11.28
C VAL A 81 -7.02 -2.32 10.16
N LEU A 82 -7.71 -1.80 9.15
CA LEU A 82 -7.86 -2.46 7.86
C LEU A 82 -6.72 -2.01 6.94
N ILE A 83 -5.81 -2.92 6.62
CA ILE A 83 -4.69 -2.63 5.72
C ILE A 83 -5.15 -2.83 4.29
N ASP A 84 -4.90 -1.86 3.42
CA ASP A 84 -5.42 -1.84 2.05
C ASP A 84 -4.29 -1.80 1.02
N LEU A 85 -4.26 -2.76 0.09
CA LEU A 85 -3.38 -2.69 -1.08
C LEU A 85 -3.92 -1.63 -2.05
N HIS A 86 -3.48 -0.39 -1.82
CA HIS A 86 -3.98 0.79 -2.52
C HIS A 86 -3.27 1.04 -3.85
N ALA A 87 -1.99 0.66 -3.91
CA ALA A 87 -1.16 0.77 -5.10
C ALA A 87 -0.48 -0.57 -5.37
N ALA A 88 -1.10 -1.38 -6.24
CA ALA A 88 -0.55 -2.66 -6.66
C ALA A 88 0.61 -2.47 -7.64
N ALA A 89 1.55 -3.41 -7.66
CA ALA A 89 2.58 -3.47 -8.69
C ALA A 89 1.92 -3.52 -10.07
N GLY A 90 2.40 -2.69 -11.00
CA GLY A 90 1.81 -2.56 -12.32
C GLY A 90 0.59 -1.66 -12.43
N SER A 91 0.11 -1.04 -11.33
CA SER A 91 -1.09 -0.19 -11.29
C SER A 91 -2.37 -0.93 -11.68
N GLN A 92 -3.30 -1.09 -10.74
CA GLN A 92 -4.54 -1.84 -10.93
C GLN A 92 -5.65 -1.08 -11.65
N ASN A 93 -5.45 0.21 -11.90
CA ASN A 93 -6.48 1.08 -12.48
C ASN A 93 -5.95 2.28 -13.28
N GLY A 94 -4.62 2.42 -13.42
CA GLY A 94 -4.01 3.48 -14.19
C GLY A 94 -4.12 4.89 -13.60
N GLN A 95 -4.65 5.04 -12.39
CA GLN A 95 -4.87 6.34 -11.76
C GLN A 95 -3.63 6.82 -10.97
N HIS A 96 -3.56 8.10 -10.63
CA HIS A 96 -2.42 8.64 -9.89
C HIS A 96 -2.26 8.07 -8.47
N HIS A 97 -3.36 7.65 -7.83
CA HIS A 97 -3.35 7.10 -6.47
C HIS A 97 -2.93 5.62 -6.39
N SER A 98 -2.80 4.91 -7.53
CA SER A 98 -2.17 3.58 -7.59
C SER A 98 -0.64 3.65 -7.69
N GLY A 99 -0.06 4.83 -7.46
CA GLY A 99 1.38 5.07 -7.43
C GLY A 99 2.01 5.39 -8.79
N SER A 100 1.41 4.92 -9.90
CA SER A 100 1.83 5.26 -11.27
C SER A 100 0.61 5.38 -12.18
N SER A 101 0.44 6.57 -12.77
CA SER A 101 -0.58 6.81 -13.80
C SER A 101 -0.20 6.13 -15.12
N GLY A 102 -1.20 5.74 -15.90
CA GLY A 102 -1.00 5.16 -17.24
C GLY A 102 -1.68 3.81 -17.42
N GLU A 103 -1.12 2.98 -18.29
CA GLU A 103 -1.65 1.64 -18.58
C GLU A 103 -1.60 0.72 -17.35
N SER A 104 -2.67 -0.03 -17.13
CA SER A 104 -2.73 -1.08 -16.10
C SER A 104 -1.96 -2.31 -16.56
N ARG A 105 -1.04 -2.79 -15.73
CA ARG A 105 -0.25 -4.01 -15.98
C ARG A 105 -0.25 -4.96 -14.80
N TRP A 106 -1.14 -4.76 -13.84
CA TRP A 106 -1.12 -5.49 -12.56
C TRP A 106 -1.43 -6.99 -12.69
N LEU A 107 -2.09 -7.41 -13.78
CA LEU A 107 -2.41 -8.82 -14.08
C LEU A 107 -1.31 -9.59 -14.79
N THR A 108 -0.25 -8.92 -15.29
CA THR A 108 0.92 -9.61 -15.83
C THR A 108 1.49 -10.58 -14.78
N GLU A 109 2.01 -11.73 -15.21
CA GLU A 109 2.46 -12.79 -14.31
C GLU A 109 3.44 -12.28 -13.23
N VAL A 110 4.39 -11.44 -13.64
CA VAL A 110 5.38 -10.82 -12.74
C VAL A 110 4.71 -9.95 -11.67
N ASN A 111 3.79 -9.05 -12.08
CA ASN A 111 3.13 -8.14 -11.14
C ASN A 111 2.13 -8.87 -10.25
N ARG A 112 1.35 -9.81 -10.78
CA ARG A 112 0.43 -10.65 -10.01
C ARG A 112 1.18 -11.45 -8.94
N THR A 113 2.30 -12.06 -9.30
CA THR A 113 3.14 -12.82 -8.37
C THR A 113 3.67 -11.92 -7.26
N LEU A 114 4.21 -10.74 -7.62
CA LEU A 114 4.69 -9.77 -6.64
C LEU A 114 3.57 -9.27 -5.71
N ASN A 115 2.39 -8.97 -6.23
CA ASN A 115 1.25 -8.52 -5.43
C ASN A 115 0.80 -9.59 -4.43
N LEU A 116 0.74 -10.86 -4.84
CA LEU A 116 0.43 -11.98 -3.94
C LEU A 116 1.51 -12.15 -2.87
N GLU A 117 2.78 -12.05 -3.25
CA GLU A 117 3.90 -12.11 -2.31
C GLU A 117 3.83 -10.99 -1.26
N VAL A 118 3.54 -9.77 -1.69
CA VAL A 118 3.34 -8.59 -0.83
C VAL A 118 2.22 -8.84 0.17
N LEU A 119 1.05 -9.27 -0.30
CA LEU A 119 -0.10 -9.56 0.57
C LEU A 119 0.21 -10.67 1.58
N GLN A 120 0.91 -11.74 1.16
CA GLN A 120 1.36 -12.80 2.06
C GLN A 120 2.34 -12.28 3.11
N ALA A 121 3.27 -11.40 2.73
CA ALA A 121 4.23 -10.81 3.65
C ALA A 121 3.53 -9.91 4.68
N TRP A 122 2.55 -9.10 4.26
CA TRP A 122 1.73 -8.27 5.14
C TRP A 122 0.92 -9.12 6.12
N ALA A 123 0.27 -10.18 5.63
CA ALA A 123 -0.45 -11.13 6.47
C ALA A 123 0.47 -11.78 7.52
N LYS A 124 1.69 -12.18 7.13
CA LYS A 124 2.67 -12.76 8.07
C LYS A 124 3.15 -11.75 9.13
N ARG A 125 3.39 -10.50 8.74
CA ARG A 125 3.92 -9.45 9.63
C ARG A 125 2.87 -8.92 10.59
N TRP A 126 1.69 -8.56 10.09
CA TRP A 126 0.67 -7.84 10.86
C TRP A 126 -0.54 -8.69 11.22
N GLY A 127 -0.76 -9.84 10.58
CA GLY A 127 -1.96 -10.65 10.77
C GLY A 127 -2.18 -11.23 12.17
N ARG A 128 -1.17 -11.13 13.07
CA ARG A 128 -1.26 -11.54 14.48
C ARG A 128 -1.32 -10.36 15.45
N ARG A 129 -1.25 -9.12 14.97
CA ARG A 129 -1.34 -7.91 15.77
C ARG A 129 -2.77 -7.75 16.28
N LYS A 130 -2.95 -7.24 17.50
CA LYS A 130 -4.30 -7.12 18.09
C LYS A 130 -5.17 -6.14 17.34
N ALA A 131 -4.57 -5.09 16.81
CA ALA A 131 -5.27 -4.08 16.02
C ALA A 131 -5.61 -4.56 14.61
N PHE A 132 -5.07 -5.67 14.11
CA PHE A 132 -5.30 -6.09 12.72
C PHE A 132 -6.74 -6.56 12.49
N LEU A 133 -7.45 -5.90 11.57
CA LEU A 133 -8.82 -6.28 11.18
C LEU A 133 -8.87 -7.12 9.91
N GLY A 134 -7.95 -6.89 8.96
CA GLY A 134 -7.98 -7.58 7.67
C GLY A 134 -7.11 -6.93 6.60
N LEU A 135 -7.17 -7.53 5.39
CA LEU A 135 -6.52 -7.04 4.18
C LEU A 135 -7.55 -6.71 3.09
N GLY A 136 -7.48 -5.49 2.56
CA GLY A 136 -8.04 -5.15 1.25
C GLY A 136 -7.08 -5.60 0.15
N LEU A 137 -7.53 -6.51 -0.71
CA LEU A 137 -6.66 -7.18 -1.71
C LEU A 137 -6.38 -6.31 -2.95
N GLY A 138 -7.13 -5.23 -3.13
CA GLY A 138 -6.94 -4.28 -4.22
C GLY A 138 -7.96 -3.15 -4.10
N ASN A 139 -7.47 -1.91 -4.09
CA ASN A 139 -8.32 -0.72 -4.12
C ASN A 139 -8.76 -0.39 -5.55
N GLU A 140 -10.07 -0.19 -5.75
CA GLU A 140 -10.63 0.38 -7.00
C GLU A 140 -10.04 -0.25 -8.27
N VAL A 141 -10.01 -1.58 -8.29
CA VAL A 141 -9.56 -2.36 -9.44
C VAL A 141 -10.44 -1.98 -10.63
N ALA A 142 -9.81 -1.54 -11.73
CA ALA A 142 -10.54 -1.22 -12.94
C ALA A 142 -11.23 -2.48 -13.48
N ALA A 143 -12.36 -2.28 -14.17
CA ALA A 143 -12.98 -3.39 -14.90
C ALA A 143 -11.97 -3.99 -15.90
N PRO A 144 -11.98 -5.31 -16.09
CA PRO A 144 -11.10 -5.95 -17.06
C PRO A 144 -11.33 -5.37 -18.46
N SER A 145 -10.23 -5.15 -19.16
CA SER A 145 -10.17 -4.78 -20.58
C SER A 145 -10.00 -6.03 -21.44
N GLU A 146 -10.33 -5.97 -22.73
CA GLU A 146 -10.21 -7.10 -23.66
C GLU A 146 -8.78 -7.68 -23.73
N ASP A 147 -7.76 -6.86 -23.44
CA ASP A 147 -6.34 -7.25 -23.43
C ASP A 147 -5.92 -8.04 -22.17
N ASP A 148 -6.76 -8.08 -21.12
CA ASP A 148 -6.45 -8.78 -19.85
C ASP A 148 -6.61 -10.31 -19.96
N ASP A 149 -7.39 -10.80 -20.93
CA ASP A 149 -7.67 -12.24 -21.13
C ASP A 149 -6.50 -12.99 -21.82
N ASP A 150 -5.66 -12.29 -22.58
CA ASP A 150 -4.53 -12.89 -23.31
C ASP A 150 -3.30 -13.17 -22.41
N ALA A 151 -3.30 -12.70 -21.16
CA ALA A 151 -2.24 -12.98 -20.19
C ALA A 151 -2.29 -14.41 -19.59
N GLY A 152 -3.29 -15.22 -19.96
CA GLY A 152 -3.46 -16.60 -19.48
C GLY A 152 -3.82 -17.65 -20.54
N GLY A 153 -3.95 -17.26 -21.81
CA GLY A 153 -4.54 -18.08 -22.87
C GLY A 153 -3.54 -18.85 -23.76
N GLY A 154 -2.52 -19.47 -23.18
CA GLY A 154 -1.75 -20.47 -23.93
C GLY A 154 -2.58 -21.74 -24.11
N SER A 155 -3.26 -21.89 -25.24
CA SER A 155 -3.92 -23.16 -25.61
C SER A 155 -2.89 -24.30 -25.56
N PRO A 156 -3.12 -25.37 -24.77
CA PRO A 156 -2.24 -26.54 -24.83
C PRO A 156 -2.43 -27.29 -26.17
N PRO A 157 -1.39 -27.98 -26.66
CA PRO A 157 -1.44 -28.75 -27.90
C PRO A 157 -2.39 -29.96 -27.82
#